data_AF-L1L3Y3-F1
#
_entry.id   AF-L1L3Y3-F1
#
_cell.length_a   1.000
_cell.length_b   1.000
_cell.length_c   1.000
_cell.angle_alpha   90.00
_cell.angle_beta   90.00
_cell.angle_gamma   90.00
#
_symmetry.space_group_name_H-M   'P 1'
#
loop_
_entity.id
_entity.type
_entity.pdbx_description
1 polymer ?
#
loop_
_entity_poly.entity_id
_entity_poly.type
_entity_poly.pdbx_seq_one_letter_code
_entity_poly.pdbx_strand_id
1 'polypeptide(L)'
;MAGPVTRIGITGHRVIPDAALPVVRSGIRAELRGIASARVLSSLAEGADQMFAEIALEYGIPLTAVIPATDYEAHLGDDRVKASYRRLLKCSAERVELPYERTHDEAYYAAGRYIVDHADRMLAVWDGAPSRGLGGTADIVDYARHTGVPVTVLWSPGVRRA
;
A
#
# COMPACT_ATOMS: atom_id res chain seq x y z
N MET A 1 -13.70 8.61 25.67
CA MET A 1 -12.50 8.88 24.85
C MET A 1 -12.27 7.65 23.98
N ALA A 2 -12.42 7.75 22.66
CA ALA A 2 -11.98 6.67 21.78
C ALA A 2 -10.46 6.50 21.98
N GLY A 3 -9.97 5.27 22.07
CA GLY A 3 -8.53 5.01 22.16
C GLY A 3 -7.79 5.53 20.93
N PRO A 4 -6.44 5.59 20.96
CA PRO A 4 -5.66 6.03 19.81
C PRO A 4 -5.95 5.14 18.59
N VAL A 5 -6.14 5.77 17.42
CA VAL A 5 -6.36 5.09 16.15
C VAL A 5 -5.03 4.56 15.64
N THR A 6 -4.93 3.26 15.37
CA THR A 6 -3.73 2.66 14.77
C THR A 6 -3.72 2.90 13.25
N ARG A 7 -2.65 3.48 12.71
CA ARG A 7 -2.49 3.78 11.28
C ARG A 7 -1.58 2.75 10.63
N ILE A 8 -2.06 2.10 9.59
CA ILE A 8 -1.34 1.02 8.91
C ILE A 8 -1.15 1.38 7.44
N GLY A 9 0.10 1.50 7.01
CA GLY A 9 0.45 1.73 5.61
C GLY A 9 0.74 0.43 4.87
N ILE A 10 0.61 0.43 3.54
CA ILE A 10 1.02 -0.66 2.65
C ILE A 10 2.05 -0.16 1.65
N THR A 11 2.99 -1.03 1.29
CA THR A 11 3.78 -0.96 0.06
C THR A 11 3.92 -2.36 -0.51
N GLY A 12 4.01 -2.51 -1.83
CA GLY A 12 4.14 -3.85 -2.39
C GLY A 12 4.20 -3.97 -3.89
N HIS A 13 4.43 -5.21 -4.33
CA HIS A 13 4.49 -5.57 -5.75
C HIS A 13 3.15 -5.37 -6.47
N ARG A 14 3.21 -4.83 -7.69
CA ARG A 14 2.06 -4.71 -8.60
C ARG A 14 1.63 -6.06 -9.17
N VAL A 15 2.61 -6.92 -9.45
CA VAL A 15 2.40 -8.28 -9.92
C VAL A 15 2.86 -9.24 -8.82
N ILE A 16 1.90 -9.95 -8.22
CA ILE A 16 2.16 -10.94 -7.17
C ILE A 16 1.96 -12.33 -7.77
N PRO A 17 2.98 -13.23 -7.75
CA PRO A 17 2.83 -14.59 -8.24
C PRO A 17 1.76 -15.36 -7.48
N ASP A 18 1.06 -16.28 -8.15
CA ASP A 18 0.00 -17.09 -7.56
C ASP A 18 0.45 -17.85 -6.30
N ALA A 19 1.70 -18.32 -6.28
CA ALA A 19 2.29 -19.01 -5.14
C ALA A 19 2.42 -18.12 -3.88
N ALA A 20 2.51 -16.80 -4.03
CA ALA A 20 2.58 -15.85 -2.91
C ALA A 20 1.20 -15.32 -2.48
N LEU A 21 0.19 -15.34 -3.36
CA LEU A 21 -1.13 -14.77 -3.09
C LEU A 21 -1.78 -15.27 -1.78
N PRO A 22 -1.76 -16.57 -1.44
CA PRO A 22 -2.38 -17.05 -0.20
C PRO A 22 -1.72 -16.46 1.06
N VAL A 23 -0.39 -16.37 1.09
CA VAL A 23 0.37 -15.81 2.22
C VAL A 23 0.13 -14.31 2.33
N VAL A 24 0.14 -13.59 1.21
CA VAL A 24 -0.15 -12.15 1.20
C VAL A 24 -1.57 -11.89 1.74
N ARG A 25 -2.59 -12.58 1.21
CA ARG A 25 -3.99 -12.37 1.60
C ARG A 25 -4.26 -12.71 3.06
N SER A 26 -3.71 -13.82 3.54
CA SER A 26 -3.87 -14.26 4.93
C SER A 26 -3.10 -13.34 5.89
N GLY A 27 -1.89 -12.92 5.51
CA GLY A 27 -1.09 -11.96 6.25
C GLY A 27 -1.78 -10.61 6.42
N ILE A 28 -2.29 -10.03 5.33
CA ILE A 28 -3.06 -8.76 5.41
C ILE A 28 -4.26 -8.92 6.34
N ARG A 29 -5.01 -10.02 6.23
CA ARG A 29 -6.17 -10.26 7.11
C ARG A 29 -5.77 -10.40 8.57
N ALA A 30 -4.67 -11.09 8.87
CA ALA A 30 -4.18 -11.24 10.23
C ALA A 30 -3.78 -9.89 10.83
N GLU A 31 -3.11 -9.05 10.04
CA GLU A 31 -2.63 -7.74 10.48
C GLU A 31 -3.73 -6.69 10.66
N LEU A 32 -4.89 -6.87 10.02
CA LEU A 32 -6.05 -5.97 10.14
C LEU A 32 -7.13 -6.47 11.11
N ARG A 33 -7.14 -7.76 11.43
CA ARG A 33 -8.18 -8.36 12.29
C ARG A 33 -8.04 -7.92 13.74
N GLY A 34 -9.17 -7.63 14.38
CA GLY A 34 -9.25 -7.45 15.84
C GLY A 34 -8.67 -6.14 16.36
N ILE A 35 -8.32 -5.20 15.48
CA ILE A 35 -7.90 -3.86 15.89
C ILE A 35 -9.15 -3.05 16.23
N ALA A 36 -9.27 -2.62 17.49
CA ALA A 36 -10.43 -1.90 17.99
C ALA A 36 -10.67 -0.56 17.27
N SER A 37 -9.60 0.13 16.86
CA SER A 37 -9.68 1.35 16.06
C SER A 37 -8.47 1.45 15.13
N ALA A 38 -8.72 1.41 13.82
CA ALA A 38 -7.69 1.44 12.80
C ALA A 38 -8.04 2.42 11.66
N ARG A 39 -7.02 2.87 10.94
CA ARG A 39 -7.11 3.51 9.63
C ARG A 39 -6.00 2.96 8.75
N VAL A 40 -6.28 2.78 7.47
CA VAL A 40 -5.29 2.29 6.51
C VAL A 40 -4.92 3.36 5.48
N LEU A 41 -3.66 3.34 5.04
CA LEU A 41 -3.13 4.26 4.04
C LEU A 41 -2.58 3.45 2.86
N SER A 42 -2.96 3.82 1.64
CA SER A 42 -2.58 3.12 0.40
C SER A 42 -2.54 4.08 -0.78
N SER A 43 -1.66 3.83 -1.75
CA SER A 43 -1.64 4.55 -3.02
C SER A 43 -2.50 3.89 -4.08
N LEU A 44 -3.22 2.81 -3.74
CA LEU A 44 -4.17 2.12 -4.62
C LEU A 44 -3.57 1.65 -5.95
N ALA A 45 -2.25 1.46 -5.97
CA ALA A 45 -1.55 0.85 -7.09
C ALA A 45 -2.09 -0.57 -7.36
N GLU A 46 -1.91 -1.06 -8.57
CA GLU A 46 -2.22 -2.46 -8.89
C GLU A 46 -1.55 -3.43 -7.88
N GLY A 47 -2.15 -4.59 -7.65
CA GLY A 47 -1.56 -5.64 -6.83
C GLY A 47 -1.79 -5.44 -5.34
N ALA A 48 -0.69 -5.31 -4.58
CA ALA A 48 -0.71 -5.29 -3.11
C ALA A 48 -1.60 -4.18 -2.54
N ASP A 49 -1.49 -2.96 -3.06
CA ASP A 49 -2.21 -1.78 -2.59
C ASP A 49 -3.73 -1.93 -2.74
N GLN A 50 -4.22 -2.35 -3.90
CA GLN A 50 -5.64 -2.61 -4.12
C GLN A 50 -6.15 -3.79 -3.28
N MET A 51 -5.37 -4.87 -3.17
CA MET A 51 -5.74 -6.02 -2.33
C MET A 51 -5.88 -5.61 -0.86
N PHE A 52 -4.93 -4.83 -0.35
CA PHE A 52 -4.96 -4.31 1.01
C PHE A 52 -6.17 -3.40 1.27
N ALA A 53 -6.44 -2.47 0.34
CA ALA A 53 -7.60 -1.58 0.41
C ALA A 53 -8.93 -2.33 0.40
N GLU A 54 -9.08 -3.36 -0.46
CA GLU A 54 -10.28 -4.20 -0.50
C GLU A 54 -10.53 -4.90 0.84
N ILE A 55 -9.49 -5.50 1.42
CA ILE A 55 -9.60 -6.22 2.70
C ILE A 55 -9.92 -5.27 3.85
N ALA A 56 -9.34 -4.08 3.86
CA ALA A 56 -9.65 -3.06 4.87
C ALA A 56 -11.13 -2.65 4.81
N LEU A 57 -11.67 -2.44 3.61
CA LEU A 57 -13.09 -2.11 3.43
C LEU A 57 -14.01 -3.27 3.83
N GLU A 58 -13.63 -4.53 3.59
CA GLU A 58 -14.37 -5.72 4.07
C GLU A 58 -14.49 -5.73 5.61
N TYR A 59 -13.48 -5.22 6.32
CA TYR A 59 -13.48 -5.10 7.78
C TYR A 59 -14.03 -3.76 8.30
N GLY A 60 -14.55 -2.91 7.41
CA GLY A 60 -15.08 -1.59 7.77
C GLY A 60 -14.01 -0.62 8.28
N ILE A 61 -12.74 -0.85 7.95
CA ILE A 61 -11.63 0.01 8.35
C ILE A 61 -11.54 1.19 7.38
N PRO A 62 -11.57 2.46 7.86
CA PRO A 62 -11.44 3.63 7.02
C PRO A 62 -10.13 3.64 6.22
N LEU A 63 -10.25 3.92 4.92
CA LEU A 63 -9.15 4.01 3.96
C LEU A 63 -8.83 5.48 3.64
N THR A 64 -7.56 5.84 3.73
CA THR A 64 -7.00 7.09 3.19
C THR A 64 -6.22 6.76 1.91
N ALA A 65 -6.69 7.31 0.78
CA ALA A 65 -6.03 7.16 -0.51
C ALA A 65 -4.97 8.25 -0.69
N VAL A 66 -3.71 7.85 -0.86
CA VAL A 66 -2.58 8.78 -1.07
C VAL A 66 -2.19 8.77 -2.55
N ILE A 67 -2.55 9.84 -3.26
CA ILE A 67 -2.44 9.94 -4.71
C ILE A 67 -1.11 10.60 -5.09
N PRO A 68 -0.20 9.88 -5.78
CA PRO A 68 1.13 10.38 -6.12
C PRO A 68 1.13 11.63 -7.00
N ALA A 69 0.24 11.70 -7.99
CA ALA A 69 0.16 12.80 -8.95
C ALA A 69 -1.21 12.88 -9.63
N THR A 70 -1.51 14.00 -10.29
CA THR A 70 -2.81 14.24 -10.95
C THR A 70 -3.11 13.25 -12.08
N ASP A 71 -2.11 12.89 -12.89
CA ASP A 71 -2.26 11.94 -14.01
C ASP A 71 -2.17 10.47 -13.58
N TYR A 72 -2.11 10.17 -12.29
CA TYR A 72 -1.79 8.83 -11.75
C TYR A 72 -2.67 7.70 -12.30
N GLU A 73 -3.98 7.92 -12.44
CA GLU A 73 -4.89 6.91 -12.99
C GLU A 73 -4.48 6.49 -14.41
N ALA A 74 -3.94 7.40 -15.22
CA ALA A 74 -3.52 7.09 -16.59
C ALA A 74 -2.33 6.13 -16.64
N HIS A 75 -1.50 6.11 -15.58
CA HIS A 75 -0.30 5.26 -15.44
C HIS A 75 -0.56 3.95 -14.68
N LEU A 76 -1.80 3.72 -14.23
CA LEU A 76 -2.24 2.42 -13.77
C LEU A 76 -2.41 1.46 -14.97
N GLY A 77 -2.48 0.17 -14.69
CA GLY A 77 -2.54 -0.91 -15.68
C GLY A 77 -3.76 -0.89 -16.61
N ASP A 78 -4.40 -2.02 -16.81
CA ASP A 78 -5.53 -2.11 -17.74
C ASP A 78 -6.82 -1.44 -17.21
N ASP A 79 -7.87 -1.44 -18.03
CA ASP A 79 -9.17 -0.85 -17.66
C ASP A 79 -9.80 -1.49 -16.42
N ARG A 80 -9.51 -2.76 -16.14
CA ARG A 80 -9.99 -3.47 -14.96
C ARG A 80 -9.30 -2.92 -13.70
N VAL A 81 -7.98 -2.70 -13.76
CA VAL A 81 -7.22 -2.08 -12.67
C VAL A 81 -7.72 -0.66 -12.42
N LYS A 82 -7.95 0.14 -13.47
CA LYS A 82 -8.48 1.51 -13.37
C LYS A 82 -9.90 1.55 -12.80
N ALA A 83 -10.78 0.63 -13.21
CA ALA A 83 -12.11 0.51 -12.64
C ALA A 83 -12.08 0.17 -11.14
N SER A 84 -11.17 -0.72 -10.74
CA SER A 84 -10.98 -1.06 -9.33
C SER A 84 -10.45 0.12 -8.52
N TYR A 85 -9.44 0.83 -9.04
CA TYR A 85 -8.93 2.07 -8.47
C TYR A 85 -10.04 3.10 -8.25
N ARG A 86 -10.86 3.41 -9.27
CA ARG A 86 -11.98 4.36 -9.15
C ARG A 86 -13.00 3.96 -8.08
N ARG A 87 -13.31 2.66 -7.99
CA ARG A 87 -14.21 2.12 -6.95
C ARG A 87 -13.62 2.35 -5.55
N LEU A 88 -12.37 1.98 -5.34
CA LEU A 88 -11.69 2.11 -4.05
C LEU A 88 -11.51 3.57 -3.65
N LEU A 89 -11.16 4.44 -4.59
CA LEU A 89 -11.05 5.88 -4.37
C LEU A 89 -12.39 6.47 -3.91
N LYS A 90 -13.50 6.09 -4.54
CA LYS A 90 -14.85 6.52 -4.13
C LYS A 90 -15.24 6.02 -2.73
N CYS A 91 -14.76 4.85 -2.33
CA CYS A 91 -15.01 4.28 -1.00
C CYS A 91 -14.03 4.78 0.07
N SER A 92 -13.00 5.55 -0.31
CA SER A 92 -12.02 6.06 0.64
C SER A 92 -12.65 7.13 1.53
N ALA A 93 -12.36 7.07 2.83
CA ALA A 93 -12.83 8.04 3.81
C ALA A 93 -12.10 9.39 3.66
N GLU A 94 -10.87 9.36 3.11
CA GLU A 94 -10.03 10.53 2.89
C GLU A 94 -9.20 10.34 1.62
N ARG A 95 -8.89 11.45 0.95
CA ARG A 95 -7.99 11.51 -0.18
C ARG A 95 -6.92 12.56 0.09
N VAL A 96 -5.66 12.16 -0.05
CA VAL A 96 -4.50 13.04 -0.01
C VAL A 96 -3.91 13.10 -1.41
N GLU A 97 -3.83 14.30 -1.98
CA GLU A 97 -3.19 14.53 -3.27
C GLU A 97 -1.84 15.20 -3.05
N LEU A 98 -0.77 14.58 -3.55
CA LEU A 98 0.56 15.17 -3.49
C LEU A 98 0.76 16.20 -4.60
N PRO A 99 1.65 17.20 -4.40
CA PRO A 99 1.80 18.34 -5.31
C PRO A 99 2.63 18.01 -6.57
N TYR A 100 2.31 16.89 -7.23
CA TYR A 100 2.92 16.49 -8.49
C TYR A 100 1.86 16.43 -9.60
N GLU A 101 2.16 17.06 -10.73
CA GLU A 101 1.27 17.01 -11.90
C GLU A 101 1.44 15.72 -12.70
N ARG A 102 2.68 15.22 -12.80
CA ARG A 102 3.05 14.04 -13.57
C ARG A 102 3.52 12.90 -12.69
N THR A 103 3.12 11.69 -13.04
CA THR A 103 3.54 10.46 -12.38
C THR A 103 4.92 10.07 -12.92
N HIS A 104 5.89 10.05 -12.02
CA HIS A 104 7.27 9.64 -12.24
C HIS A 104 7.80 9.04 -10.93
N ASP A 105 8.99 8.45 -10.97
CA ASP A 105 9.58 7.74 -9.84
C ASP A 105 9.62 8.57 -8.54
N GLU A 106 9.88 9.88 -8.63
CA GLU A 106 9.86 10.77 -7.46
C GLU A 106 8.47 10.94 -6.85
N ALA A 107 7.41 11.01 -7.67
CA ALA A 107 6.04 11.08 -7.19
C ALA A 107 5.64 9.79 -6.46
N TYR A 108 6.04 8.63 -6.99
CA TYR A 108 5.84 7.34 -6.32
C TYR A 108 6.59 7.27 -4.99
N TYR A 109 7.85 7.69 -4.98
CA TYR A 109 8.66 7.72 -3.77
C TYR A 109 8.07 8.67 -2.72
N ALA A 110 7.64 9.87 -3.13
CA ALA A 110 6.99 10.83 -2.24
C ALA A 110 5.70 10.28 -1.63
N ALA A 111 4.87 9.57 -2.40
CA ALA A 111 3.67 8.91 -1.90
C ALA A 111 3.98 7.82 -0.88
N GLY A 112 4.95 6.96 -1.17
CA GLY A 112 5.38 5.92 -0.23
C GLY A 112 5.97 6.52 1.06
N ARG A 113 6.76 7.58 0.95
CA ARG A 113 7.28 8.31 2.12
C ARG A 113 6.16 8.95 2.94
N TYR A 114 5.20 9.59 2.28
CA TYR A 114 4.03 10.15 2.96
C TYR A 114 3.31 9.07 3.77
N ILE A 115 3.07 7.89 3.17
CA ILE A 115 2.43 6.77 3.87
C ILE A 115 3.25 6.36 5.10
N VAL A 116 4.57 6.20 4.97
CA VAL A 116 5.46 5.86 6.09
C VAL A 116 5.40 6.91 7.20
N ASP A 117 5.52 8.19 6.86
CA ASP A 117 5.54 9.30 7.82
C ASP A 117 4.21 9.44 8.58
N HIS A 118 3.11 8.90 8.02
CA HIS A 118 1.76 8.96 8.59
C HIS A 118 1.24 7.61 9.10
N ALA A 119 2.05 6.54 9.08
CA ALA A 119 1.71 5.23 9.60
C ALA A 119 2.41 4.93 10.94
N ASP A 120 1.74 4.16 11.80
CA ASP A 120 2.35 3.60 13.02
C ASP A 120 3.12 2.31 12.69
N ARG A 121 2.74 1.63 11.62
CA ARG A 121 3.42 0.44 11.09
C ARG A 121 3.12 0.24 9.60
N MET A 122 4.02 -0.46 8.92
CA MET A 122 3.92 -0.77 7.50
C MET A 122 3.74 -2.28 7.27
N LEU A 123 2.90 -2.63 6.30
CA LEU A 123 2.91 -3.92 5.66
C LEU A 123 3.69 -3.82 4.35
N ALA A 124 4.53 -4.81 4.06
CA ALA A 124 5.32 -4.86 2.84
C ALA A 124 5.08 -6.18 2.10
N VAL A 125 4.43 -6.13 0.94
CA VAL A 125 4.35 -7.29 0.03
C VAL A 125 5.59 -7.29 -0.85
N TRP A 126 6.66 -7.87 -0.32
CA TRP A 126 8.01 -7.70 -0.82
C TRP A 126 8.83 -8.99 -0.72
N ASP A 127 9.57 -9.30 -1.79
CA ASP A 127 10.37 -10.52 -1.93
C ASP A 127 11.78 -10.41 -1.35
N GLY A 128 12.12 -9.28 -0.72
CA GLY A 128 13.46 -9.03 -0.18
C GLY A 128 14.47 -8.51 -1.21
N ALA A 129 14.10 -8.43 -2.49
CA ALA A 129 15.00 -7.99 -3.56
C ALA A 129 15.03 -6.46 -3.71
N PRO A 130 16.16 -5.86 -4.16
CA PRO A 130 16.25 -4.43 -4.41
C PRO A 130 15.19 -3.92 -5.41
N SER A 131 14.88 -2.62 -5.31
CA SER A 131 14.04 -1.92 -6.27
C SER A 131 14.66 -1.91 -7.66
N ARG A 132 13.82 -1.92 -8.71
CA ARG A 132 14.26 -1.78 -10.11
C ARG A 132 14.39 -0.30 -10.55
N GLY A 133 13.93 0.63 -9.73
CA GLY A 133 13.90 2.07 -9.95
C GLY A 133 13.48 2.78 -8.66
N LEU A 134 13.54 4.11 -8.63
CA LEU A 134 13.23 4.89 -7.43
C LEU A 134 11.74 4.79 -7.09
N GLY A 135 11.41 4.70 -5.80
CA GLY A 135 10.03 4.58 -5.34
C GLY A 135 9.48 3.16 -5.43
N GLY A 136 10.35 2.18 -5.67
CA GLY A 136 10.00 0.76 -5.56
C GLY A 136 9.78 0.33 -4.11
N THR A 137 9.21 -0.86 -3.93
CA THR A 137 8.89 -1.43 -2.61
C THR A 137 10.09 -1.46 -1.67
N ALA A 138 11.29 -1.79 -2.16
CA ALA A 138 12.49 -1.87 -1.31
C ALA A 138 12.89 -0.48 -0.78
N ASP A 139 12.74 0.58 -1.58
CA ASP A 139 13.08 1.95 -1.18
C ASP A 139 12.16 2.41 -0.05
N ILE A 140 10.88 2.06 -0.12
CA ILE A 140 9.90 2.40 0.93
C ILE A 140 10.14 1.57 2.19
N VAL A 141 10.50 0.30 2.05
CA VAL A 141 10.89 -0.55 3.19
C VAL A 141 12.14 0.00 3.89
N ASP A 142 13.15 0.41 3.12
CA ASP A 142 14.38 0.98 3.65
C ASP A 142 14.12 2.33 4.32
N TYR A 143 13.30 3.18 3.71
CA TYR A 143 12.87 4.44 4.31
C TYR A 143 12.13 4.22 5.64
N ALA A 144 11.16 3.30 5.69
CA ALA A 144 10.42 2.96 6.91
C ALA A 144 11.35 2.47 8.04
N ARG A 145 12.30 1.60 7.71
CA ARG A 145 13.30 1.14 8.68
C ARG A 145 14.19 2.28 9.17
N HIS A 146 14.59 3.18 8.28
CA HIS A 146 15.42 4.33 8.63
C HIS A 146 14.70 5.31 9.57
N THR A 147 13.39 5.51 9.38
CA THR A 147 12.56 6.37 10.25
C THR A 147 12.05 5.68 11.51
N GLY A 148 12.39 4.40 11.71
CA GLY A 148 11.99 3.62 12.88
C GLY A 148 10.56 3.10 12.85
N VAL A 149 9.87 3.18 11.70
CA VAL A 149 8.53 2.62 11.53
C VAL A 149 8.66 1.10 11.32
N PRO A 150 8.02 0.27 12.17
CA PRO A 150 8.10 -1.18 12.04
C PRO A 150 7.46 -1.68 10.74
N VAL A 151 8.12 -2.64 10.08
CA VAL A 151 7.69 -3.23 8.81
C VAL A 151 7.44 -4.72 8.97
N THR A 152 6.22 -5.17 8.67
CA THR A 152 5.87 -6.60 8.55
C THR A 152 5.92 -7.02 7.09
N VAL A 153 6.84 -7.92 6.74
CA VAL A 153 6.96 -8.45 5.37
C VAL A 153 6.01 -9.62 5.16
N LEU A 154 5.18 -9.54 4.12
CA LEU A 154 4.19 -10.54 3.75
C LEU A 154 4.63 -11.23 2.46
N TRP A 155 5.56 -12.17 2.57
CA TRP A 155 6.07 -12.93 1.43
C TRP A 155 6.55 -14.32 1.84
N SER A 156 6.30 -15.31 0.98
CA SER A 156 6.76 -16.68 1.20
C SER A 156 8.26 -16.78 0.91
N PRO A 157 9.09 -17.33 1.83
CA PRO A 157 10.49 -17.63 1.54
C PRO A 157 10.62 -18.51 0.29
N GLY A 158 11.58 -18.18 -0.59
CA GLY A 158 11.88 -18.96 -1.78
C GLY A 158 10.97 -18.71 -3.00
N VAL A 159 9.89 -17.93 -2.87
CA VAL A 159 9.09 -17.51 -4.02
C VAL A 159 9.78 -16.33 -4.71
N ARG A 160 10.09 -16.46 -6.00
CA ARG A 160 10.65 -15.37 -6.80
C ARG A 160 9.54 -14.46 -7.30
N ARG A 161 9.79 -13.14 -7.31
CA ARG A 161 8.93 -12.18 -8.02
C ARG A 161 8.95 -12.45 -9.52
N ALA A 162 7.86 -12.09 -10.19
CA ALA A 162 7.72 -12.18 -11.64
C ALA A 162 8.64 -11.20 -12.40
#